data_AF-A0AA40VH22-F1
#
_entry.id   AF-A0AA40VH22-F1
#
_cell.length_a   1.000
_cell.length_b   1.000
_cell.length_c   1.000
_cell.angle_alpha   90.00
_cell.angle_beta   90.00
_cell.angle_gamma   90.00
#
_symmetry.space_group_name_H-M   'P 1'
#
loop_
_entity.id
_entity.type
_entity.pdbx_description
1 polymer ?
#
loop_
_entity_poly.entity_id
_entity_poly.type
_entity_poly.pdbx_seq_one_letter_code
_entity_poly.pdbx_strand_id
1 'polypeptide(L)'
;MSDPVIVGVDGSASSLTAVDVAAREARLRSTSLRIVHAIGRPSAHLPSGAAPWSPADHGLEPLVHGQLARAEERARTAAPGVEITRSVVTGDAIEVLEIESRSAALTVVGSRGLTGFSGLLLGSTAVHLAAHGHGPLMVVRGRPDPAGPVLLAVDGSPAGEPAVEFAFAEAALRGVPLVALHAWNTWSERAYEGPGDPLTAVVADADRLQEAEQRLLDRTVAAWQKTYPQVTVERRLMRSRIRNALIDASREAQLVVVGARGSGGFTGLLLGSVSQALLHHAHCPVTVVRGKE
;
A
#
# COMPACT_ATOMS: atom_id res chain seq x y z
N MET A 1 -4.89 -22.61 -8.17
CA MET A 1 -3.95 -22.14 -7.14
C MET A 1 -4.31 -20.70 -6.85
N SER A 2 -4.30 -20.28 -5.59
CA SER A 2 -4.46 -18.87 -5.22
C SER A 2 -3.30 -18.05 -5.77
N ASP A 3 -3.55 -16.78 -6.09
CA ASP A 3 -2.50 -15.88 -6.54
C ASP A 3 -1.40 -15.75 -5.45
N PRO A 4 -0.11 -15.71 -5.80
CA PRO A 4 0.98 -15.60 -4.85
C PRO A 4 1.06 -14.20 -4.23
N VAL A 5 1.76 -14.10 -3.11
CA VAL A 5 2.34 -12.81 -2.68
C VAL A 5 3.61 -12.58 -3.49
N ILE A 6 3.74 -11.40 -4.10
CA ILE A 6 4.92 -11.03 -4.90
C ILE A 6 5.75 -10.02 -4.13
N VAL A 7 7.06 -10.23 -4.07
CA VAL A 7 7.99 -9.25 -3.49
C VAL A 7 9.10 -8.87 -4.47
N GLY A 8 9.27 -7.58 -4.69
CA GLY A 8 10.38 -7.03 -5.47
C GLY A 8 11.63 -6.91 -4.63
N VAL A 9 12.75 -7.47 -5.11
CA VAL A 9 14.04 -7.41 -4.42
C VAL A 9 15.13 -6.80 -5.28
N ASP A 10 15.92 -5.93 -4.67
CA ASP A 10 17.09 -5.29 -5.29
C ASP A 10 18.36 -5.49 -4.46
N GLY A 11 18.29 -6.21 -3.34
CA GLY A 11 19.40 -6.44 -2.42
C GLY A 11 19.59 -5.35 -1.35
N SER A 12 18.81 -4.26 -1.38
CA SER A 12 18.81 -3.24 -0.33
C SER A 12 18.29 -3.79 1.01
N ALA A 13 18.67 -3.15 2.12
CA ALA A 13 18.15 -3.53 3.44
C ALA A 13 16.61 -3.39 3.54
N SER A 14 16.04 -2.41 2.82
CA SER A 14 14.60 -2.20 2.79
C SER A 14 13.88 -3.28 1.99
N SER A 15 14.42 -3.73 0.85
CA SER A 15 13.81 -4.83 0.10
C SER A 15 13.95 -6.16 0.83
N LEU A 16 15.07 -6.41 1.52
CA LEU A 16 15.20 -7.59 2.38
C LEU A 16 14.18 -7.56 3.54
N THR A 17 13.92 -6.41 4.14
CA THR A 17 12.86 -6.28 5.16
C THR A 17 11.48 -6.54 4.57
N ALA A 18 11.25 -6.10 3.33
CA ALA A 18 10.03 -6.40 2.60
C ALA A 18 9.84 -7.90 2.35
N VAL A 19 10.92 -8.66 2.12
CA VAL A 19 10.86 -10.12 2.02
C VAL A 19 10.38 -10.78 3.30
N ASP A 20 10.84 -10.33 4.48
CA ASP A 20 10.36 -10.89 5.75
C ASP A 20 8.85 -10.69 5.91
N VAL A 21 8.37 -9.50 5.54
CA VAL A 21 6.95 -9.15 5.62
C VAL A 21 6.16 -9.97 4.60
N ALA A 22 6.59 -9.99 3.34
CA ALA A 22 5.94 -10.75 2.27
C ALA A 22 5.83 -12.25 2.58
N ALA A 23 6.86 -12.84 3.18
CA ALA A 23 6.83 -14.23 3.62
C ALA A 23 5.78 -14.48 4.71
N ARG A 24 5.67 -13.57 5.69
CA ARG A 24 4.61 -13.62 6.72
C ARG A 24 3.22 -13.43 6.12
N GLU A 25 3.06 -12.52 5.16
CA GLU A 25 1.80 -12.32 4.43
C GLU A 25 1.40 -13.55 3.62
N ALA A 26 2.35 -14.21 2.94
CA ALA A 26 2.10 -15.44 2.19
C ALA A 26 1.60 -16.55 3.12
N ARG A 27 2.26 -16.73 4.28
CA ARG A 27 1.82 -17.68 5.32
C ARG A 27 0.43 -17.34 5.85
N LEU A 28 0.18 -16.07 6.16
CA LEU A 28 -1.10 -15.59 6.68
C LEU A 28 -2.26 -15.91 5.72
N ARG A 29 -2.01 -15.81 4.41
CA ARG A 29 -2.99 -16.09 3.35
C ARG A 29 -3.00 -17.55 2.90
N SER A 30 -2.14 -18.40 3.44
CA SER A 30 -1.94 -19.78 2.98
C SER A 30 -1.67 -19.87 1.47
N THR A 31 -0.85 -18.96 0.93
CA THR A 31 -0.45 -18.92 -0.48
C THR A 31 1.08 -18.95 -0.61
N SER A 32 1.59 -19.07 -1.85
CA SER A 32 3.02 -19.08 -2.13
C SER A 32 3.62 -17.67 -2.17
N LEU A 33 4.95 -17.60 -1.99
CA LEU A 33 5.74 -16.38 -2.13
C LEU A 33 6.54 -16.44 -3.43
N ARG A 34 6.46 -15.38 -4.24
CA ARG A 34 7.29 -15.19 -5.43
C ARG A 34 8.23 -14.02 -5.22
N ILE A 35 9.53 -14.30 -5.22
CA ILE A 35 10.60 -13.30 -5.08
C ILE A 35 11.09 -12.92 -6.48
N VAL A 36 10.89 -11.66 -6.86
CA VAL A 36 11.21 -11.14 -8.19
C VAL A 36 12.36 -10.16 -8.11
N HIS A 37 13.42 -10.43 -8.87
CA HIS A 37 14.53 -9.50 -9.09
C HIS A 37 14.52 -9.07 -10.56
N ALA A 38 14.39 -7.77 -10.80
CA ALA A 38 14.46 -7.21 -12.15
C ALA A 38 15.88 -6.72 -12.43
N ILE A 39 16.44 -7.12 -13.57
CA ILE A 39 17.75 -6.63 -14.01
C ILE A 39 17.53 -5.70 -15.20
N GLY A 40 17.80 -4.42 -14.95
CA GLY A 40 17.70 -3.37 -15.94
C GLY A 40 18.69 -3.60 -17.08
N ARG A 41 18.25 -3.33 -18.30
CA ARG A 41 19.15 -3.16 -19.44
C ARG A 41 19.88 -1.83 -19.28
N PRO A 42 21.21 -1.75 -19.49
CA PRO A 42 21.89 -0.47 -19.63
C PRO A 42 21.19 0.37 -20.70
N SER A 43 21.05 1.67 -20.44
CA SER A 43 20.24 2.62 -21.20
C SER A 43 20.38 2.47 -22.72
N ALA A 44 19.23 2.62 -23.39
CA ALA A 44 18.95 2.31 -24.79
C ALA A 44 19.72 3.18 -25.81
N HIS A 45 21.00 2.92 -26.00
CA HIS A 45 21.71 3.21 -27.25
C HIS A 45 22.66 2.06 -27.58
N LEU A 46 22.13 0.84 -27.61
CA LEU A 46 22.86 -0.26 -28.24
C LEU A 46 22.81 -0.03 -29.76
N PRO A 47 23.95 0.02 -30.46
CA PRO A 47 23.97 0.17 -31.90
C PRO A 47 23.14 -0.94 -32.56
N SER A 48 22.46 -0.59 -33.66
CA SER A 48 21.67 -1.57 -34.43
C SER A 48 22.56 -2.76 -34.81
N GLY A 49 22.14 -3.98 -34.44
CA GLY A 49 22.91 -5.22 -34.63
C GLY A 49 23.72 -5.69 -33.41
N ALA A 50 23.65 -5.01 -32.25
CA ALA A 50 24.22 -5.53 -31.02
C ALA A 50 23.55 -6.85 -30.59
N ALA A 51 24.33 -7.74 -29.97
CA ALA A 51 23.81 -8.99 -29.40
C ALA A 51 22.72 -8.70 -28.35
N PRO A 52 21.73 -9.61 -28.17
CA PRO A 52 20.76 -9.50 -27.10
C PRO A 52 21.47 -9.36 -25.76
N TRP A 53 21.13 -8.31 -25.00
CA TRP A 53 21.75 -8.08 -23.70
C TRP A 53 21.44 -9.22 -22.73
N SER A 54 22.49 -9.78 -22.09
CA SER A 54 22.39 -10.82 -21.06
C SER A 54 23.13 -10.41 -19.78
N PRO A 55 22.55 -10.60 -18.58
CA PRO A 55 23.26 -10.40 -17.31
C PRO A 55 24.55 -11.21 -17.18
N ALA A 56 24.60 -12.39 -17.80
CA ALA A 56 25.75 -13.30 -17.79
C ALA A 56 26.99 -12.65 -18.42
N ASP A 57 26.79 -11.95 -19.54
CA ASP A 57 27.85 -11.32 -20.33
C ASP A 57 28.53 -10.16 -19.57
N HIS A 58 27.91 -9.68 -18.50
CA HIS A 58 28.38 -8.57 -17.68
C HIS A 58 28.79 -8.99 -16.26
N GLY A 59 28.85 -10.30 -15.97
CA GLY A 59 29.28 -10.81 -14.67
C GLY A 59 28.33 -10.45 -13.51
N LEU A 60 27.07 -10.11 -13.81
CA LEU A 60 26.08 -9.73 -12.79
C LEU A 60 25.41 -10.96 -12.15
N GLU A 61 25.50 -12.14 -12.79
CA GLU A 61 24.88 -13.38 -12.30
C GLU A 61 25.25 -13.74 -10.86
N PRO A 62 26.54 -13.77 -10.44
CA PRO A 62 26.89 -14.15 -9.07
C PRO A 62 26.29 -13.19 -8.03
N LEU A 63 26.23 -11.90 -8.35
CA LEU A 63 25.66 -10.88 -7.48
C LEU A 63 24.15 -11.06 -7.34
N VAL A 64 23.44 -11.26 -8.46
CA VAL A 64 22.00 -11.49 -8.48
C VAL A 64 21.63 -12.78 -7.74
N HIS A 65 22.35 -13.87 -8.01
CA HIS A 65 22.13 -15.14 -7.32
C HIS A 65 22.40 -15.02 -5.81
N GLY A 66 23.46 -14.29 -5.41
CA GLY A 66 23.74 -14.01 -4.01
C GLY A 66 22.62 -13.21 -3.32
N GLN A 67 22.09 -12.18 -4.00
CA GLN A 67 20.97 -11.39 -3.48
C GLN A 67 19.69 -12.22 -3.33
N LEU A 68 19.34 -13.03 -4.32
CA LEU A 68 18.18 -13.91 -4.28
C LEU A 68 18.33 -15.01 -3.23
N ALA A 69 19.50 -15.62 -3.11
CA ALA A 69 19.77 -16.63 -2.08
C ALA A 69 19.59 -16.04 -0.68
N ARG A 70 20.08 -14.82 -0.45
CA ARG A 70 19.88 -14.10 0.81
C ARG A 70 18.41 -13.79 1.06
N ALA A 71 17.68 -13.31 0.05
CA ALA A 71 16.25 -13.05 0.16
C ALA A 71 15.47 -14.33 0.51
N GLU A 72 15.73 -15.41 -0.20
CA GLU A 72 15.10 -16.71 0.04
C GLU A 72 15.37 -17.23 1.45
N GLU A 73 16.60 -17.13 1.94
CA GLU A 73 16.94 -17.56 3.30
C GLU A 73 16.19 -16.75 4.37
N ARG A 74 16.07 -15.43 4.16
CA ARG A 74 15.25 -14.58 5.04
C ARG A 74 13.77 -14.98 4.99
N ALA A 75 13.23 -15.25 3.80
CA ALA A 75 11.85 -15.69 3.64
C ALA A 75 11.58 -17.01 4.38
N ARG A 76 12.44 -18.02 4.21
CA ARG A 76 12.33 -19.31 4.91
C ARG A 76 12.37 -19.15 6.42
N THR A 77 13.26 -18.27 6.92
CA THR A 77 13.37 -17.98 8.35
C THR A 77 12.13 -17.28 8.89
N ALA A 78 11.60 -16.28 8.16
CA ALA A 78 10.42 -15.53 8.56
C ALA A 78 9.13 -16.36 8.51
N ALA A 79 9.03 -17.26 7.53
CA ALA A 79 7.88 -18.13 7.33
C ALA A 79 8.25 -19.56 6.88
N PRO A 80 8.55 -20.45 7.84
CA PRO A 80 8.74 -21.87 7.55
C PRO A 80 7.48 -22.48 6.93
N GLY A 81 7.65 -23.32 5.90
CA GLY A 81 6.57 -24.06 5.24
C GLY A 81 5.87 -23.32 4.09
N VAL A 82 6.19 -22.05 3.84
CA VAL A 82 5.71 -21.33 2.65
C VAL A 82 6.49 -21.81 1.42
N GLU A 83 5.77 -22.13 0.34
CA GLU A 83 6.39 -22.39 -0.96
C GLU A 83 6.99 -21.09 -1.51
N ILE A 84 8.30 -21.10 -1.80
CA ILE A 84 9.03 -19.93 -2.28
C ILE A 84 9.53 -20.19 -3.69
N THR A 85 9.16 -19.31 -4.63
CA THR A 85 9.69 -19.29 -6.00
C THR A 85 10.57 -18.07 -6.21
N ARG A 86 11.61 -18.22 -7.02
CA ARG A 86 12.55 -17.15 -7.38
C ARG A 86 12.43 -16.86 -8.87
N SER A 87 12.45 -15.60 -9.25
CA SER A 87 12.43 -15.20 -10.65
C SER A 87 13.38 -14.03 -10.88
N VAL A 88 14.27 -14.20 -11.85
CA VAL A 88 15.10 -13.13 -12.40
C VAL A 88 14.47 -12.73 -13.73
N VAL A 89 14.08 -11.47 -13.85
CA VAL A 89 13.42 -10.94 -15.05
C VAL A 89 14.26 -9.83 -15.65
N THR A 90 14.56 -9.93 -16.94
CA THR A 90 15.25 -8.87 -17.67
C THR A 90 14.26 -7.77 -18.03
N GLY A 91 14.47 -6.56 -17.51
CA GLY A 91 13.58 -5.43 -17.73
C GLY A 91 13.76 -4.33 -16.69
N ASP A 92 13.11 -3.19 -16.91
CA ASP A 92 13.02 -2.15 -15.89
C ASP A 92 12.20 -2.67 -14.69
N ALA A 93 12.67 -2.41 -13.47
CA ALA A 93 12.04 -2.94 -12.26
C ALA A 93 10.60 -2.49 -12.07
N ILE A 94 10.26 -1.29 -12.55
CA ILE A 94 8.92 -0.74 -12.48
C ILE A 94 8.00 -1.53 -13.40
N GLU A 95 8.37 -1.70 -14.67
CA GLU A 95 7.59 -2.43 -15.66
C GLU A 95 7.39 -3.89 -15.25
N VAL A 96 8.46 -4.55 -14.81
CA VAL A 96 8.41 -5.96 -14.37
C VAL A 96 7.42 -6.11 -13.22
N LEU A 97 7.53 -5.30 -12.17
CA LEU A 97 6.66 -5.44 -11.00
C LEU A 97 5.23 -4.98 -11.29
N GLU A 98 5.02 -4.02 -12.19
CA GLU A 98 3.67 -3.65 -12.64
C GLU A 98 2.98 -4.81 -13.35
N ILE A 99 3.69 -5.51 -14.24
CA ILE A 99 3.16 -6.69 -14.93
C ILE A 99 2.87 -7.82 -13.93
N GLU A 100 3.84 -8.12 -13.06
CA GLU A 100 3.70 -9.18 -12.04
C GLU A 100 2.53 -8.91 -11.09
N SER A 101 2.25 -7.63 -10.77
CA SER A 101 1.14 -7.25 -9.89
C SER A 101 -0.25 -7.70 -10.38
N ARG A 102 -0.42 -7.96 -11.69
CA ARG A 102 -1.69 -8.44 -12.27
C ARG A 102 -2.12 -9.82 -11.79
N SER A 103 -1.16 -10.64 -11.36
CA SER A 103 -1.39 -11.99 -10.85
C SER A 103 -0.93 -12.14 -9.41
N ALA A 104 -0.97 -11.05 -8.63
CA ALA A 104 -0.58 -11.04 -7.23
C ALA A 104 -1.82 -10.93 -6.32
N ALA A 105 -1.88 -11.76 -5.28
CA ALA A 105 -2.81 -11.53 -4.17
C ALA A 105 -2.42 -10.27 -3.38
N LEU A 106 -1.11 -9.98 -3.33
CA LEU A 106 -0.51 -8.80 -2.72
C LEU A 106 0.86 -8.56 -3.33
N THR A 107 1.13 -7.35 -3.80
CA THR A 107 2.48 -6.93 -4.20
C THR A 107 3.15 -6.23 -3.03
N VAL A 108 4.39 -6.59 -2.71
CA VAL A 108 5.15 -6.05 -1.57
C VAL A 108 6.45 -5.45 -2.05
N VAL A 109 6.75 -4.23 -1.62
CA VAL A 109 8.03 -3.56 -1.91
C VAL A 109 8.57 -2.87 -0.68
N GLY A 110 9.89 -2.68 -0.63
CA GLY A 110 10.51 -1.79 0.35
C GLY A 110 10.17 -0.34 0.07
N SER A 111 10.23 0.52 1.08
CA SER A 111 10.07 1.97 0.89
C SER A 111 11.22 2.61 0.12
N ARG A 112 12.41 2.00 0.08
CA ARG A 112 13.58 2.50 -0.64
C ARG A 112 14.34 1.38 -1.34
N GLY A 113 15.00 1.71 -2.45
CA GLY A 113 15.89 0.79 -3.16
C GLY A 113 17.36 1.20 -3.07
N LEU A 114 18.24 0.45 -3.75
CA LEU A 114 19.68 0.69 -3.84
C LEU A 114 20.04 2.01 -4.54
N THR A 115 19.23 2.41 -5.52
CA THR A 115 19.43 3.63 -6.32
C THR A 115 18.75 4.86 -5.72
N GLY A 116 18.15 4.72 -4.53
CA GLY A 116 17.46 5.82 -3.87
C GLY A 116 18.44 6.94 -3.50
N PHE A 117 18.19 8.15 -4.00
CA PHE A 117 18.92 9.35 -3.55
C PHE A 117 18.78 9.47 -2.03
N SER A 118 19.88 9.68 -1.32
CA SER A 118 19.95 9.71 0.15
C SER A 118 19.00 10.74 0.82
N GLY A 119 18.46 11.69 0.05
CA GLY A 119 17.48 12.68 0.48
C GLY A 119 16.00 12.35 0.20
N LEU A 120 15.69 11.25 -0.50
CA LEU A 120 14.31 10.85 -0.80
C LEU A 120 13.80 9.79 0.17
N LEU A 121 12.62 10.04 0.73
CA LEU A 121 11.98 9.15 1.73
C LEU A 121 11.28 7.93 1.12
N LEU A 122 11.07 7.91 -0.21
CA LEU A 122 10.32 6.87 -0.92
C LEU A 122 10.94 6.62 -2.31
N GLY A 123 11.07 5.35 -2.70
CA GLY A 123 11.63 4.93 -3.99
C GLY A 123 10.64 5.03 -5.15
N SER A 124 11.17 5.21 -6.37
CA SER A 124 10.38 5.35 -7.62
C SER A 124 9.46 4.16 -7.87
N THR A 125 9.94 2.93 -7.63
CA THR A 125 9.13 1.71 -7.78
C THR A 125 7.89 1.71 -6.90
N ALA A 126 8.02 2.10 -5.63
CA ALA A 126 6.88 2.14 -4.70
C ALA A 126 5.86 3.21 -5.10
N VAL A 127 6.32 4.38 -5.53
CA VAL A 127 5.45 5.47 -6.04
C VAL A 127 4.71 5.01 -7.29
N HIS A 128 5.43 4.43 -8.25
CA HIS A 128 4.83 4.01 -9.52
C HIS A 128 3.82 2.90 -9.31
N LEU A 129 4.13 1.86 -8.54
CA LEU A 129 3.19 0.78 -8.28
C LEU A 129 1.96 1.27 -7.51
N ALA A 130 2.09 2.26 -6.62
CA ALA A 130 0.92 2.84 -5.95
C ALA A 130 -0.01 3.56 -6.96
N ALA A 131 0.57 4.14 -8.01
CA ALA A 131 -0.12 4.89 -9.05
C ALA A 131 -0.60 4.04 -10.24
N HIS A 132 0.02 2.91 -10.54
CA HIS A 132 -0.22 2.12 -11.77
C HIS A 132 -0.26 0.60 -11.54
N GLY A 133 0.15 0.12 -10.37
CA GLY A 133 0.12 -1.30 -10.04
C GLY A 133 -1.31 -1.84 -10.01
N HIS A 134 -1.43 -3.15 -10.18
CA HIS A 134 -2.70 -3.85 -10.18
C HIS A 134 -2.90 -4.52 -8.81
N GLY A 135 -4.12 -4.41 -8.27
CA GLY A 135 -4.45 -4.95 -6.96
C GLY A 135 -3.79 -4.21 -5.78
N PRO A 136 -3.73 -4.85 -4.59
CA PRO A 136 -3.15 -4.25 -3.39
C PRO A 136 -1.61 -4.18 -3.43
N LEU A 137 -1.06 -3.02 -3.11
CA LEU A 137 0.38 -2.80 -2.94
C LEU A 137 0.70 -2.48 -1.48
N MET A 138 1.50 -3.31 -0.82
CA MET A 138 2.08 -3.02 0.49
C MET A 138 3.49 -2.45 0.36
N VAL A 139 3.66 -1.23 0.86
CA VAL A 139 4.98 -0.59 1.01
C VAL A 139 5.46 -0.75 2.43
N VAL A 140 6.55 -1.50 2.59
CA VAL A 140 7.12 -1.85 3.89
C VAL A 140 8.00 -0.70 4.40
N ARG A 141 7.58 -0.13 5.51
CA ARG A 141 8.24 0.96 6.21
C ARG A 141 7.91 0.98 7.69
N GLY A 142 8.64 1.81 8.42
CA GLY A 142 8.39 2.03 9.84
C GLY A 142 8.68 0.80 10.69
N ARG A 143 8.14 0.81 11.91
CA ARG A 143 8.22 -0.29 12.88
C ARG A 143 6.79 -0.52 13.39
N PRO A 144 6.04 -1.46 12.80
CA PRO A 144 4.67 -1.71 13.22
C PRO A 144 4.64 -2.20 14.66
N ASP A 145 3.60 -1.83 15.40
CA ASP A 145 3.22 -2.53 16.62
C ASP A 145 2.55 -3.86 16.22
N PRO A 146 3.13 -5.04 16.50
CA PRO A 146 2.54 -6.33 16.10
C PRO A 146 1.16 -6.60 16.70
N ALA A 147 0.81 -5.96 17.83
CA ALA A 147 -0.48 -6.07 18.49
C ALA A 147 -1.47 -4.98 18.07
N GLY A 148 -1.02 -4.01 17.27
CA GLY A 148 -1.81 -2.86 16.84
C GLY A 148 -2.96 -3.24 15.90
N PRO A 149 -4.01 -2.40 15.78
CA PRO A 149 -5.08 -2.62 14.82
C PRO A 149 -4.63 -2.47 13.37
N VAL A 150 -5.50 -2.89 12.44
CA VAL A 150 -5.49 -2.37 11.07
C VAL A 150 -6.12 -0.98 11.09
N LEU A 151 -5.44 0.03 10.55
CA LEU A 151 -5.95 1.39 10.42
C LEU A 151 -6.43 1.62 8.98
N LEU A 152 -7.71 1.91 8.81
CA LEU A 152 -8.32 2.23 7.51
C LEU A 152 -8.59 3.73 7.41
N ALA A 153 -8.09 4.36 6.35
CA ALA A 153 -8.49 5.70 5.95
C ALA A 153 -9.79 5.66 5.15
N VAL A 154 -10.83 6.32 5.65
CA VAL A 154 -12.16 6.38 5.02
C VAL A 154 -12.44 7.78 4.49
N ASP A 155 -12.97 7.88 3.28
CA ASP A 155 -13.41 9.15 2.67
C ASP A 155 -14.81 9.10 2.02
N GLY A 156 -15.45 7.93 2.08
CA GLY A 156 -16.78 7.65 1.52
C GLY A 156 -16.85 7.72 0.00
N SER A 157 -15.71 7.76 -0.70
CA SER A 157 -15.69 7.73 -2.17
C SER A 157 -15.88 6.30 -2.70
N PRO A 158 -16.55 6.11 -3.85
CA PRO A 158 -16.61 4.80 -4.50
C PRO A 158 -15.22 4.23 -4.81
N ALA A 159 -14.25 5.09 -5.13
CA ALA A 159 -12.87 4.69 -5.38
C ALA A 159 -12.17 4.10 -4.14
N GLY A 160 -12.64 4.42 -2.94
CA GLY A 160 -12.13 3.91 -1.66
C GLY A 160 -12.76 2.60 -1.21
N GLU A 161 -13.89 2.17 -1.80
CA GLU A 161 -14.60 0.95 -1.40
C GLU A 161 -13.73 -0.33 -1.40
N PRO A 162 -12.88 -0.57 -2.43
CA PRO A 162 -11.94 -1.70 -2.42
C PRO A 162 -10.95 -1.68 -1.25
N ALA A 163 -10.56 -0.48 -0.79
CA ALA A 163 -9.69 -0.35 0.39
C ALA A 163 -10.41 -0.73 1.68
N VAL A 164 -11.73 -0.44 1.77
CA VAL A 164 -12.57 -0.85 2.89
C VAL A 164 -12.66 -2.37 2.93
N GLU A 165 -13.02 -3.01 1.82
CA GLU A 165 -13.06 -4.48 1.69
C GLU A 165 -11.74 -5.11 2.14
N PHE A 166 -10.63 -4.64 1.56
CA PHE A 166 -9.31 -5.16 1.85
C PHE A 166 -8.96 -5.00 3.34
N ALA A 167 -9.25 -3.86 3.96
CA ALA A 167 -8.94 -3.63 5.37
C ALA A 167 -9.72 -4.57 6.30
N PHE A 168 -10.98 -4.85 5.98
CA PHE A 168 -11.77 -5.83 6.73
C PHE A 168 -11.23 -7.25 6.57
N ALA A 169 -10.89 -7.65 5.34
CA ALA A 169 -10.24 -8.93 5.07
C ALA A 169 -8.92 -9.07 5.83
N GLU A 170 -8.10 -8.00 5.87
CA GLU A 170 -6.85 -7.98 6.63
C GLU A 170 -7.06 -8.12 8.13
N ALA A 171 -7.99 -7.35 8.69
CA ALA A 171 -8.29 -7.41 10.12
C ALA A 171 -8.80 -8.81 10.52
N ALA A 172 -9.63 -9.42 9.67
CA ALA A 172 -10.12 -10.77 9.85
C ALA A 172 -9.00 -11.82 9.77
N LEU A 173 -8.13 -11.74 8.75
CA LEU A 173 -6.99 -12.65 8.58
C LEU A 173 -6.03 -12.60 9.77
N ARG A 174 -5.79 -11.40 10.30
CA ARG A 174 -4.89 -11.15 11.44
C ARG A 174 -5.53 -11.42 12.79
N GLY A 175 -6.85 -11.48 12.87
CA GLY A 175 -7.59 -11.60 14.13
C GLY A 175 -7.46 -10.37 15.04
N VAL A 176 -7.39 -9.17 14.45
CA VAL A 176 -7.17 -7.90 15.17
C VAL A 176 -8.30 -6.90 14.90
N PRO A 177 -8.48 -5.88 15.77
CA PRO A 177 -9.47 -4.84 15.52
C PRO A 177 -9.13 -3.99 14.28
N LEU A 178 -10.17 -3.41 13.69
CA LEU A 178 -10.10 -2.43 12.62
C LEU A 178 -10.45 -1.05 13.17
N VAL A 179 -9.58 -0.07 12.97
CA VAL A 179 -9.87 1.34 13.24
C VAL A 179 -10.19 2.03 11.92
N ALA A 180 -11.45 2.40 11.71
CA ALA A 180 -11.90 3.16 10.55
C ALA A 180 -11.85 4.66 10.87
N LEU A 181 -10.86 5.37 10.34
CA LEU A 181 -10.64 6.79 10.59
C LEU A 181 -11.12 7.62 9.40
N HIS A 182 -12.08 8.50 9.66
CA HIS A 182 -12.51 9.55 8.75
C HIS A 182 -12.21 10.91 9.36
N ALA A 183 -11.65 11.83 8.58
CA ALA A 183 -11.45 13.19 9.05
C ALA A 183 -12.13 14.20 8.13
N TRP A 184 -12.81 15.14 8.76
CA TRP A 184 -13.58 16.19 8.13
C TRP A 184 -13.05 17.56 8.57
N ASN A 185 -13.35 18.60 7.78
CA ASN A 185 -13.06 19.97 8.15
C ASN A 185 -14.10 20.92 7.53
N THR A 186 -14.22 22.12 8.09
CA THR A 186 -15.17 23.15 7.66
C THR A 186 -14.69 23.97 6.45
N TRP A 187 -13.60 23.56 5.80
CA TRP A 187 -12.98 24.24 4.66
C TRP A 187 -12.94 23.36 3.40
N SER A 188 -13.47 22.13 3.45
CA SER A 188 -13.55 21.23 2.30
C SER A 188 -14.73 21.60 1.40
N GLU A 189 -14.63 21.32 0.10
CA GLU A 189 -15.67 21.61 -0.91
C GLU A 189 -17.07 21.10 -0.54
N ARG A 190 -17.17 20.04 0.29
CA ARG A 190 -18.43 19.51 0.84
C ARG A 190 -19.11 20.39 1.90
N ALA A 191 -18.44 21.40 2.42
CA ALA A 191 -18.97 22.30 3.44
C ALA A 191 -19.93 23.36 2.86
N TYR A 192 -20.24 23.33 1.56
CA TYR A 192 -21.10 24.33 0.91
C TYR A 192 -22.03 23.71 -0.14
N GLU A 193 -23.15 23.13 0.30
CA GLU A 193 -24.24 22.65 -0.57
C GLU A 193 -25.58 23.39 -0.29
N GLY A 194 -25.56 24.70 0.01
CA GLY A 194 -26.79 25.45 0.30
C GLY A 194 -26.76 26.95 -0.06
N PRO A 195 -27.93 27.60 -0.25
CA PRO A 195 -28.00 29.04 -0.48
C PRO A 195 -27.96 29.79 0.87
N GLY A 196 -26.79 30.26 1.30
CA GLY A 196 -26.64 31.00 2.58
C GLY A 196 -25.34 31.79 2.73
N ASP A 197 -25.32 32.77 3.64
CA ASP A 197 -24.15 33.63 3.92
C ASP A 197 -22.99 32.82 4.57
N PRO A 198 -21.77 32.86 4.02
CA PRO A 198 -20.64 32.04 4.43
C PRO A 198 -20.19 32.21 5.89
N LEU A 199 -20.55 33.30 6.58
CA LEU A 199 -20.12 33.55 7.96
C LEU A 199 -21.12 33.04 9.02
N THR A 200 -22.40 32.99 8.70
CA THR A 200 -23.48 32.56 9.62
C THR A 200 -23.71 31.05 9.57
N ALA A 201 -23.30 30.38 8.49
CA ALA A 201 -23.32 28.93 8.36
C ALA A 201 -22.32 28.24 9.32
N VAL A 202 -21.15 28.83 9.58
CA VAL A 202 -19.97 28.16 10.17
C VAL A 202 -20.19 27.47 11.53
N VAL A 203 -21.15 27.89 12.36
CA VAL A 203 -21.36 27.33 13.71
C VAL A 203 -22.59 26.40 13.80
N ALA A 204 -23.72 26.74 13.18
CA ALA A 204 -24.91 25.87 13.14
C ALA A 204 -24.77 24.72 12.12
N ASP A 205 -23.87 24.87 11.16
CA ASP A 205 -23.58 23.88 10.11
C ASP A 205 -22.52 22.87 10.58
N ALA A 206 -21.70 23.19 11.59
CA ALA A 206 -20.65 22.29 12.06
C ALA A 206 -21.20 20.99 12.68
N ASP A 207 -22.25 21.06 13.50
CA ASP A 207 -22.87 19.87 14.10
C ASP A 207 -23.60 19.04 13.04
N ARG A 208 -24.33 19.70 12.11
CA ARG A 208 -25.00 19.04 10.98
C ARG A 208 -24.00 18.38 10.03
N LEU A 209 -22.89 19.05 9.73
CA LEU A 209 -21.80 18.52 8.94
C LEU A 209 -21.15 17.34 9.66
N GLN A 210 -20.89 17.44 10.97
CA GLN A 210 -20.38 16.32 11.76
C GLN A 210 -21.32 15.11 11.71
N GLU A 211 -22.63 15.31 11.86
CA GLU A 211 -23.63 14.24 11.74
C GLU A 211 -23.68 13.65 10.32
N ALA A 212 -23.52 14.46 9.28
CA ALA A 212 -23.45 13.99 7.90
C ALA A 212 -22.21 13.11 7.67
N GLU A 213 -21.04 13.56 8.15
CA GLU A 213 -19.77 12.83 8.02
C GLU A 213 -19.74 11.57 8.89
N GLN A 214 -20.34 11.61 10.09
CA GLN A 214 -20.53 10.41 10.91
C GLN A 214 -21.40 9.39 10.17
N ARG A 215 -22.52 9.82 9.58
CA ARG A 215 -23.39 8.93 8.79
C ARG A 215 -22.67 8.36 7.57
N LEU A 216 -21.78 9.13 6.93
CA LEU A 216 -20.94 8.65 5.83
C LEU A 216 -19.99 7.54 6.30
N LEU A 217 -19.28 7.76 7.41
CA LEU A 217 -18.41 6.75 8.01
C LEU A 217 -19.20 5.49 8.39
N ASP A 218 -20.33 5.66 9.06
CA ASP A 218 -21.18 4.55 9.50
C ASP A 218 -21.68 3.72 8.32
N ARG A 219 -22.21 4.36 7.26
CA ARG A 219 -22.70 3.66 6.07
C ARG A 219 -21.58 2.91 5.34
N THR A 220 -20.42 3.55 5.18
CA THR A 220 -19.28 2.95 4.46
C THR A 220 -18.79 1.67 5.14
N VAL A 221 -18.82 1.66 6.47
CA VAL A 221 -18.35 0.53 7.28
C VAL A 221 -19.44 -0.53 7.50
N ALA A 222 -20.72 -0.13 7.56
CA ALA A 222 -21.82 -1.00 7.97
C ALA A 222 -22.02 -2.22 7.06
N ALA A 223 -21.85 -2.07 5.75
CA ALA A 223 -22.00 -3.20 4.81
C ALA A 223 -20.94 -4.27 5.09
N TRP A 224 -19.68 -3.86 5.23
CA TRP A 224 -18.56 -4.76 5.45
C TRP A 224 -18.54 -5.36 6.85
N GLN A 225 -19.01 -4.64 7.87
CA GLN A 225 -19.14 -5.21 9.22
C GLN A 225 -20.13 -6.38 9.26
N LYS A 226 -21.17 -6.39 8.41
CA LYS A 226 -22.08 -7.54 8.29
C LYS A 226 -21.38 -8.74 7.64
N THR A 227 -20.52 -8.50 6.66
CA THR A 227 -19.73 -9.54 5.98
C THR A 227 -18.65 -10.13 6.89
N TYR A 228 -18.07 -9.31 7.78
CA TYR A 228 -17.00 -9.67 8.70
C TYR A 228 -17.42 -9.45 10.17
N PRO A 229 -18.40 -10.21 10.70
CA PRO A 229 -18.94 -10.00 12.04
C PRO A 229 -17.92 -10.23 13.16
N GLN A 230 -16.85 -10.98 12.89
CA GLN A 230 -15.75 -11.25 13.81
C GLN A 230 -14.80 -10.05 13.99
N VAL A 231 -14.81 -9.07 13.08
CA VAL A 231 -13.92 -7.91 13.16
C VAL A 231 -14.54 -6.87 14.08
N THR A 232 -13.87 -6.59 15.19
CA THR A 232 -14.25 -5.46 16.06
C THR A 232 -13.85 -4.16 15.37
N VAL A 233 -14.83 -3.30 15.09
CA VAL A 233 -14.60 -2.04 14.37
C VAL A 233 -14.75 -0.85 15.30
N GLU A 234 -13.67 -0.07 15.44
CA GLU A 234 -13.70 1.25 16.05
C GLU A 234 -13.84 2.32 14.96
N ARG A 235 -14.85 3.18 15.07
CA ARG A 235 -15.08 4.29 14.14
C ARG A 235 -14.56 5.58 14.76
N ARG A 236 -13.57 6.20 14.13
CA ARG A 236 -12.97 7.46 14.59
C ARG A 236 -13.28 8.59 13.60
N LEU A 237 -14.22 9.46 13.97
CA LEU A 237 -14.47 10.71 13.27
C LEU A 237 -13.62 11.83 13.88
N MET A 238 -12.79 12.48 13.08
CA MET A 238 -11.90 13.54 13.57
C MET A 238 -12.09 14.86 12.81
N ARG A 239 -12.29 15.96 13.53
CA ARG A 239 -12.23 17.30 12.93
C ARG A 239 -10.77 17.73 12.80
N SER A 240 -10.12 17.40 11.68
CA SER A 240 -8.68 17.62 11.51
C SER A 240 -8.24 17.63 10.04
N ARG A 241 -6.96 17.94 9.81
CA ARG A 241 -6.30 17.63 8.54
C ARG A 241 -5.99 16.12 8.51
N ILE A 242 -6.74 15.37 7.71
CA ILE A 242 -6.71 13.90 7.64
C ILE A 242 -5.30 13.28 7.56
N ARG A 243 -4.40 13.94 6.82
CA ARG A 243 -3.01 13.49 6.67
C ARG A 243 -2.29 13.33 8.01
N ASN A 244 -2.35 14.34 8.87
CA ASN A 244 -1.62 14.32 10.13
C ASN A 244 -2.24 13.30 11.09
N ALA A 245 -3.58 13.27 11.16
CA ALA A 245 -4.30 12.31 11.99
C ALA A 245 -3.96 10.86 11.63
N LEU A 246 -3.91 10.52 10.33
CA LEU A 246 -3.55 9.17 9.90
C LEU A 246 -2.07 8.84 10.14
N ILE A 247 -1.16 9.81 9.94
CA ILE A 247 0.27 9.61 10.24
C ILE A 247 0.46 9.34 11.73
N ASP A 248 -0.17 10.12 12.62
CA ASP A 248 -0.04 9.93 14.06
C ASP A 248 -0.68 8.60 14.51
N ALA A 249 -1.88 8.29 14.03
CA ALA A 249 -2.56 7.02 14.32
C ALA A 249 -1.77 5.80 13.81
N SER A 250 -0.96 5.94 12.75
CA SER A 250 -0.13 4.84 12.24
C SER A 250 0.96 4.38 13.22
N ARG A 251 1.24 5.13 14.29
CA ARG A 251 2.19 4.71 15.34
C ARG A 251 1.71 3.53 16.15
N GLU A 252 0.39 3.42 16.33
CA GLU A 252 -0.26 2.38 17.12
C GLU A 252 -0.76 1.23 16.23
N ALA A 253 -0.78 1.42 14.90
CA ALA A 253 -1.28 0.44 13.96
C ALA A 253 -0.19 -0.54 13.51
N GLN A 254 -0.60 -1.78 13.21
CA GLN A 254 0.28 -2.76 12.57
C GLN A 254 0.33 -2.60 11.04
N LEU A 255 -0.72 -1.99 10.47
CA LEU A 255 -0.89 -1.77 9.04
C LEU A 255 -1.82 -0.59 8.82
N VAL A 256 -1.48 0.31 7.88
CA VAL A 256 -2.42 1.30 7.34
C VAL A 256 -2.94 0.84 5.99
N VAL A 257 -4.24 0.93 5.77
CA VAL A 257 -4.90 0.68 4.48
C VAL A 257 -5.54 1.98 3.98
N VAL A 258 -5.29 2.30 2.71
CA VAL A 258 -5.79 3.51 2.06
C VAL A 258 -6.09 3.24 0.58
N GLY A 259 -7.09 3.92 0.04
CA GLY A 259 -7.32 3.94 -1.41
C GLY A 259 -6.20 4.68 -2.15
N ALA A 260 -5.90 4.31 -3.40
CA ALA A 260 -4.94 5.07 -4.19
C ALA A 260 -5.42 6.50 -4.45
N ARG A 261 -6.72 6.66 -4.72
CA ARG A 261 -7.41 7.95 -4.88
C ARG A 261 -8.52 8.06 -3.84
N GLY A 262 -9.00 9.28 -3.65
CA GLY A 262 -10.09 9.55 -2.74
C GLY A 262 -11.16 10.51 -3.26
N SER A 263 -11.97 11.04 -2.35
CA SER A 263 -13.11 11.91 -2.66
C SER A 263 -12.76 13.31 -3.15
N GLY A 264 -11.49 13.72 -3.08
CA GLY A 264 -11.01 15.04 -3.51
C GLY A 264 -9.82 14.94 -4.46
N GLY A 265 -9.76 15.86 -5.43
CA GLY A 265 -8.60 16.02 -6.31
C GLY A 265 -8.95 16.08 -7.80
N PHE A 266 -8.00 16.64 -8.54
CA PHE A 266 -8.06 16.86 -9.98
C PHE A 266 -8.25 15.56 -10.76
N THR A 267 -9.23 15.55 -11.67
CA THR A 267 -9.40 14.52 -12.70
C THR A 267 -8.13 14.43 -13.53
N GLY A 268 -7.28 13.43 -13.26
CA GLY A 268 -6.00 13.22 -13.95
C GLY A 268 -4.85 12.76 -13.04
N LEU A 269 -4.95 12.93 -11.72
CA LEU A 269 -3.95 12.39 -10.79
C LEU A 269 -4.25 10.93 -10.45
N LEU A 270 -3.22 10.09 -10.53
CA LEU A 270 -3.32 8.64 -10.31
C LEU A 270 -3.13 8.21 -8.84
N LEU A 271 -2.63 9.12 -8.00
CA LEU A 271 -2.43 8.93 -6.56
C LEU A 271 -2.88 10.19 -5.80
N GLY A 272 -3.61 9.99 -4.70
CA GLY A 272 -4.11 11.05 -3.83
C GLY A 272 -3.06 11.59 -2.86
N SER A 273 -3.27 12.80 -2.35
CA SER A 273 -2.36 13.46 -1.41
C SER A 273 -2.24 12.73 -0.06
N VAL A 274 -3.30 12.03 0.35
CA VAL A 274 -3.33 11.25 1.60
C VAL A 274 -2.51 9.98 1.48
N SER A 275 -2.74 9.18 0.43
CA SER A 275 -1.98 7.95 0.17
C SER A 275 -0.49 8.27 -0.03
N GLN A 276 -0.16 9.30 -0.81
CA GLN A 276 1.22 9.77 -0.96
C GLN A 276 1.86 10.12 0.39
N ALA A 277 1.18 10.91 1.23
CA ALA A 277 1.71 11.29 2.52
C ALA A 277 1.95 10.11 3.46
N LEU A 278 1.05 9.13 3.48
CA LEU A 278 1.22 7.91 4.29
C LEU A 278 2.42 7.09 3.81
N LEU A 279 2.57 6.92 2.49
CA LEU A 279 3.74 6.25 1.93
C LEU A 279 5.06 6.92 2.34
N HIS A 280 5.06 8.25 2.52
CA HIS A 280 6.25 9.01 2.96
C HIS A 280 6.45 9.08 4.47
N HIS A 281 5.39 9.05 5.28
CA HIS A 281 5.48 9.44 6.69
C HIS A 281 4.87 8.46 7.70
N ALA A 282 4.14 7.43 7.28
CA ALA A 282 3.56 6.46 8.22
C ALA A 282 4.63 5.75 9.07
N HIS A 283 4.24 5.31 10.26
CA HIS A 283 5.11 4.64 11.22
C HIS A 283 5.04 3.11 11.16
N CYS A 284 4.19 2.57 10.29
CA CYS A 284 4.04 1.15 9.98
C CYS A 284 3.85 0.94 8.46
N PRO A 285 3.80 -0.32 7.96
CA PRO A 285 3.54 -0.61 6.56
C PRO A 285 2.23 0.03 6.08
N VAL A 286 2.19 0.38 4.80
CA VAL A 286 1.02 1.00 4.16
C VAL A 286 0.61 0.16 2.97
N THR A 287 -0.63 -0.30 2.95
CA THR A 287 -1.24 -0.91 1.77
C THR A 287 -2.10 0.10 1.04
N VAL A 288 -1.73 0.36 -0.22
CA VAL A 288 -2.51 1.15 -1.16
C VAL A 288 -3.35 0.19 -2.00
N VAL A 289 -4.66 0.40 -2.01
CA VAL A 289 -5.60 -0.44 -2.75
C VAL A 289 -6.22 0.39 -3.88
N ARG A 290 -6.22 -0.18 -5.08
CA ARG A 290 -6.87 0.39 -6.26
C ARG A 290 -8.14 -0.40 -6.57
N GLY A 291 -9.18 0.31 -7.00
CA GLY A 291 -10.33 -0.34 -7.63
C GLY A 291 -9.94 -0.95 -8.98
N LYS A 292 -10.67 -1.99 -9.38
CA LYS A 292 -10.61 -2.52 -10.74
C LYS A 292 -11.23 -1.46 -11.67
N GLU A 293 -10.51 -1.07 -12.71
CA GLU A 293 -11.09 -0.34 -13.84
C GLU A 293 -12.01 -1.25 -14.65
#